data_AF-A0A0F9CIY0-F1
#
_entry.id   AF-A0A0F9CIY0-F1
#
_cell.length_a   1.000
_cell.length_b   1.000
_cell.length_c   1.000
_cell.angle_alpha   90.00
_cell.angle_beta   90.00
_cell.angle_gamma   90.00
#
_symmetry.space_group_name_H-M   'P 1'
#
loop_
_entity.id
_entity.type
_entity.pdbx_description
1 polymer ?
#
loop_
_entity_poly.entity_id
_entity_poly.type
_entity_poly.pdbx_seq_one_letter_code
_entity_poly.pdbx_strand_id
1 'polypeptide(L)'
;STIYDIMRQLVFELRDWAWCTARSNALAQLADPPTGPDHQYGPLPDNLIRTVEMVDEAGDEVEYKFEEGLLIDAGDTTKITKTLQTNVDASEVFIRYVILIEDEAKYPAWFAQLISLNIALYINEPLKQHTPHFNKVTKMMETAMIIAEEANAKAGVRTSRSTRQNVNKGNMDLVDAAQRRVGLQDPTVFG
;
A
#
# COMPACT_ATOMS: atom_id res chain seq x y z
N SER A 1 -18.78 2.01 2.98
CA SER A 1 -17.66 1.16 3.43
C SER A 1 -18.19 0.18 4.46
N THR A 2 -17.89 -1.11 4.33
CA THR A 2 -18.30 -2.12 5.32
C THR A 2 -17.31 -2.16 6.49
N ILE A 3 -17.69 -2.75 7.64
CA ILE A 3 -16.74 -2.96 8.76
C ILE A 3 -15.51 -3.75 8.29
N TYR A 4 -15.72 -4.73 7.41
CA TYR A 4 -14.65 -5.51 6.80
C TYR A 4 -13.67 -4.61 6.04
N ASP A 5 -14.15 -3.73 5.17
CA ASP A 5 -13.30 -2.83 4.38
C ASP A 5 -12.46 -1.92 5.27
N ILE A 6 -13.06 -1.37 6.32
CA ILE A 6 -12.37 -0.50 7.29
C ILE A 6 -11.27 -1.30 8.01
N MET A 7 -11.59 -2.48 8.54
CA MET A 7 -10.62 -3.30 9.27
C MET A 7 -9.53 -3.85 8.37
N ARG A 8 -9.87 -4.22 7.14
CA ARG A 8 -8.90 -4.62 6.12
C ARG A 8 -7.90 -3.49 5.86
N GLN A 9 -8.38 -2.28 5.59
CA GLN A 9 -7.53 -1.13 5.35
C GLN A 9 -6.62 -0.84 6.54
N LEU A 10 -7.16 -0.84 7.77
CA LEU A 10 -6.36 -0.68 8.99
C LEU A 10 -5.23 -1.72 9.07
N VAL A 11 -5.50 -2.99 8.76
CA VAL A 11 -4.46 -4.02 8.78
C VAL A 11 -3.38 -3.74 7.73
N PHE A 12 -3.72 -3.29 6.52
CA PHE A 12 -2.72 -2.85 5.54
C PHE A 12 -1.86 -1.68 6.04
N GLU A 13 -2.42 -0.78 6.85
CA GLU A 13 -1.72 0.39 7.40
C GLU A 13 -0.79 0.07 8.58
N LEU A 14 -1.00 -1.05 9.30
CA LEU A 14 -0.25 -1.38 10.53
C LEU A 14 1.28 -1.53 10.33
N ARG A 15 1.73 -2.06 9.19
CA ARG A 15 3.13 -2.45 8.92
C ARG A 15 3.49 -2.38 7.45
N ASP A 16 4.80 -2.36 7.16
CA ASP A 16 5.35 -2.48 5.80
C ASP A 16 5.29 -3.94 5.37
N TRP A 17 4.11 -4.37 4.93
CA TRP A 17 3.88 -5.74 4.52
C TRP A 17 4.57 -6.05 3.18
N ALA A 18 5.73 -6.69 3.24
CA ALA A 18 6.60 -6.96 2.10
C ALA A 18 5.90 -7.73 0.95
N TRP A 19 4.90 -8.55 1.26
CA TRP A 19 4.15 -9.33 0.26
C TRP A 19 3.22 -8.48 -0.62
N CYS A 20 2.81 -7.30 -0.14
CA CYS A 20 2.00 -6.33 -0.88
C CYS A 20 2.74 -5.01 -1.10
N THR A 21 4.07 -5.03 -1.03
CA THR A 21 4.92 -3.89 -1.38
C THR A 21 5.26 -3.92 -2.86
N ALA A 22 5.07 -2.79 -3.53
CA ALA A 22 5.38 -2.56 -4.92
C ALA A 22 6.38 -1.40 -5.08
N ARG A 23 6.96 -1.28 -6.28
CA ARG A 23 7.82 -0.16 -6.69
C ARG A 23 7.13 0.57 -7.83
N SER A 24 7.18 1.90 -7.86
CA SER A 24 6.64 2.67 -8.98
C SER A 24 7.58 2.58 -10.17
N ASN A 25 7.12 3.07 -11.32
CA ASN A 25 8.05 3.56 -12.33
C ASN A 25 8.88 4.72 -11.77
N ALA A 26 9.98 5.09 -12.45
CA ALA A 26 10.76 6.26 -12.06
C ALA A 26 9.86 7.50 -11.97
N LEU A 27 10.09 8.35 -10.96
CA LEU A 27 9.32 9.58 -10.73
C LEU A 27 9.31 10.48 -11.98
N ALA A 28 10.40 10.49 -12.74
CA ALA A 28 10.51 11.22 -14.01
C ALA A 28 9.47 10.81 -15.07
N GLN A 29 8.79 9.68 -14.89
CA GLN A 29 7.72 9.21 -15.78
C GLN A 29 6.32 9.62 -15.30
N LEU A 30 6.20 10.17 -14.10
CA LEU A 30 4.95 10.72 -13.58
C LEU A 30 4.81 12.18 -14.01
N ALA A 31 3.57 12.68 -14.07
CA ALA A 31 3.34 14.08 -14.33
C ALA A 31 3.78 14.90 -13.11
N ASP A 32 4.48 16.01 -13.38
CA ASP A 32 4.89 17.01 -12.39
C ASP A 32 4.27 18.36 -12.79
N PRO A 33 2.97 18.58 -12.53
CA PRO A 33 2.35 19.87 -12.76
C PRO A 33 3.06 20.95 -11.94
N PRO A 34 3.23 22.17 -12.49
CA PRO A 34 3.93 23.25 -11.81
C PRO A 34 3.10 23.77 -10.62
N THR A 35 3.33 23.21 -9.44
CA THR A 35 2.61 23.53 -8.20
C THR A 35 3.56 24.08 -7.15
N GLY A 36 3.74 25.39 -7.10
CA GLY A 36 4.55 26.05 -6.05
C GLY A 36 6.06 25.79 -6.17
N PRO A 37 6.84 25.90 -5.06
CA PRO A 37 8.29 25.76 -5.06
C PRO A 37 8.81 24.31 -4.97
N ASP A 38 7.95 23.32 -4.74
CA ASP A 38 8.28 21.89 -4.63
C ASP A 38 7.74 21.10 -5.85
N HIS A 39 8.22 19.87 -6.06
CA HIS A 39 7.72 18.96 -7.10
C HIS A 39 6.49 18.20 -6.60
N GLN A 40 5.54 17.94 -7.51
CA GLN A 40 4.34 17.19 -7.22
C GLN A 40 4.12 16.10 -8.27
N TYR A 41 4.57 14.88 -7.98
CA TYR A 41 4.43 13.74 -8.89
C TYR A 41 3.06 13.07 -8.77
N GLY A 42 2.40 12.81 -9.91
CA GLY A 42 1.15 12.05 -9.98
C GLY A 42 0.71 11.71 -11.41
N PRO A 43 -0.40 10.97 -11.59
CA PRO A 43 -1.20 10.29 -10.58
C PRO A 43 -0.47 9.07 -9.99
N LEU A 44 -0.56 8.88 -8.68
CA LEU A 44 -0.18 7.61 -8.03
C LEU A 44 -1.29 6.56 -8.22
N PRO A 45 -0.99 5.26 -8.06
CA PRO A 45 -2.01 4.21 -8.18
C PRO A 45 -3.15 4.40 -7.17
N ASP A 46 -4.39 4.24 -7.63
CA ASP A 46 -5.58 4.42 -6.78
C ASP A 46 -5.58 3.49 -5.56
N ASN A 47 -5.10 2.26 -5.77
CA ASN A 47 -4.98 1.23 -4.75
C ASN A 47 -3.73 1.40 -3.86
N LEU A 48 -2.96 2.47 -3.99
CA LEU A 48 -1.89 2.79 -3.05
C LEU A 48 -2.49 3.05 -1.67
N ILE A 49 -2.03 2.32 -0.65
CA ILE A 49 -2.43 2.55 0.74
C ILE A 49 -1.53 3.59 1.38
N ARG A 50 -0.21 3.40 1.26
CA ARG A 50 0.79 4.34 1.75
C ARG A 50 2.16 4.10 1.13
N THR A 51 2.95 5.14 1.14
CA THR A 51 4.35 5.17 0.75
C THR A 51 5.22 4.70 1.91
N VAL A 52 6.25 3.93 1.58
CA VAL A 52 7.20 3.37 2.55
C VAL A 52 8.48 4.19 2.54
N GLU A 53 9.08 4.34 1.36
CA GLU A 53 10.36 5.02 1.18
C GLU A 53 10.50 5.47 -0.29
N MET A 54 11.39 6.42 -0.53
CA MET A 54 11.95 6.66 -1.86
C MET A 54 13.28 5.94 -1.99
N VAL A 55 13.51 5.38 -3.17
CA VAL A 55 14.71 4.61 -3.48
C VAL A 55 15.31 5.05 -4.80
N ASP A 56 16.63 4.95 -4.93
CA ASP A 56 17.32 5.14 -6.19
C ASP A 56 17.19 3.92 -7.12
N GLU A 57 17.90 3.92 -8.26
CA GLU A 57 17.94 2.80 -9.19
C GLU A 57 18.44 1.50 -8.53
N ALA A 58 19.47 1.59 -7.67
CA ALA A 58 20.04 0.48 -6.91
C ALA A 58 19.10 -0.04 -5.80
N GLY A 59 18.02 0.69 -5.54
CA GLY A 59 17.03 0.41 -4.51
C GLY A 59 17.51 0.85 -3.12
N ASP A 60 18.52 1.70 -3.04
CA ASP A 60 18.99 2.24 -1.77
C ASP A 60 18.11 3.42 -1.37
N GLU A 61 17.81 3.49 -0.08
CA GLU A 61 16.94 4.53 0.48
C GLU A 61 17.60 5.90 0.27
N VAL A 62 16.82 6.84 -0.27
CA VAL A 62 17.29 8.21 -0.46
C VAL A 62 16.58 9.12 0.52
N GLU A 63 17.37 9.80 1.36
CA GLU A 63 16.85 10.63 2.44
C GLU A 63 16.27 11.94 1.89
N TYR A 64 14.96 11.95 1.69
CA TYR A 64 14.22 13.09 1.15
C TYR A 64 12.93 13.33 1.92
N LYS A 65 12.48 14.59 1.92
CA LYS A 65 11.16 14.91 2.46
C LYS A 65 10.11 14.58 1.41
N PHE A 66 9.10 13.81 1.82
CA PHE A 66 7.93 13.61 1.01
C PHE A 66 6.67 13.57 1.85
N GLU A 67 5.57 13.97 1.22
CA GLU A 67 4.23 13.88 1.78
C GLU A 67 3.27 13.38 0.72
N GLU A 68 2.33 12.53 1.14
CA GLU A 68 1.23 12.10 0.29
C GLU A 68 0.17 13.21 0.26
N GLY A 69 -0.09 13.71 -0.94
CA GLY A 69 -1.06 14.76 -1.19
C GLY A 69 -2.27 14.25 -1.96
N LEU A 70 -3.31 15.09 -1.98
CA LEU A 70 -4.46 14.92 -2.85
C LEU A 70 -4.56 16.16 -3.73
N LEU A 71 -4.61 15.95 -5.04
CA LEU A 71 -4.91 16.99 -6.00
C LEU A 71 -6.37 16.88 -6.41
N ILE A 72 -7.09 17.99 -6.28
CA ILE A 72 -8.44 18.16 -6.81
C ILE A 72 -8.29 18.98 -8.08
N ASP A 73 -8.64 18.38 -9.22
CA ASP A 73 -8.55 19.09 -10.50
C ASP A 73 -9.47 20.32 -10.47
N ALA A 74 -8.92 21.46 -10.90
CA ALA A 74 -9.65 22.71 -10.93
C ALA A 74 -10.86 22.59 -11.87
N GLY A 75 -12.07 22.57 -11.30
CA GLY A 75 -13.33 22.46 -12.04
C GLY A 75 -14.02 21.09 -11.93
N ASP A 76 -13.38 20.09 -11.34
CA ASP A 76 -14.00 18.78 -11.06
C ASP A 76 -13.67 18.32 -9.63
N THR A 77 -14.52 18.69 -8.68
CA THR A 77 -14.38 18.28 -7.27
C THR A 77 -14.66 16.79 -7.04
N THR A 78 -15.01 16.03 -8.09
CA THR A 78 -15.29 14.59 -7.99
C THR A 78 -14.05 13.74 -8.23
N LYS A 79 -13.00 14.30 -8.84
CA LYS A 79 -11.73 13.61 -9.07
C LYS A 79 -10.69 14.04 -8.06
N ILE A 80 -10.40 13.12 -7.14
CA ILE A 80 -9.34 13.26 -6.15
C ILE A 80 -8.20 12.34 -6.58
N THR A 81 -7.10 12.94 -7.02
CA THR A 81 -5.91 12.21 -7.48
C THR A 81 -4.87 12.17 -6.36
N LYS A 82 -4.32 10.99 -6.06
CA LYS A 82 -3.20 10.86 -5.12
C LYS A 82 -1.90 11.34 -5.78
N THR A 83 -1.14 12.16 -5.06
CA THR A 83 0.14 12.71 -5.53
C THR A 83 1.22 12.57 -4.47
N LEU A 84 2.48 12.56 -4.90
CA LEU A 84 3.65 12.64 -4.02
C LEU A 84 4.23 14.05 -4.12
N GLN A 85 4.32 14.77 -3.01
CA GLN A 85 5.05 16.04 -2.94
C GLN A 85 6.45 15.79 -2.42
N THR A 86 7.47 16.33 -3.09
CA THR A 86 8.86 16.20 -2.67
C THR A 86 9.74 17.35 -3.16
N ASN A 87 10.85 17.59 -2.47
CA ASN A 87 11.79 18.67 -2.78
C ASN A 87 12.87 18.27 -3.81
N VAL A 88 12.63 17.19 -4.57
CA VAL A 88 13.63 16.52 -5.41
C VAL A 88 13.18 16.43 -6.85
N ASP A 89 14.11 16.80 -7.74
CA ASP A 89 13.96 16.60 -9.17
C ASP A 89 14.08 15.11 -9.51
N ALA A 90 13.26 14.66 -10.45
CA ALA A 90 12.77 13.30 -10.62
C ALA A 90 13.82 12.26 -11.07
N SER A 91 15.10 12.65 -11.16
CA SER A 91 16.14 11.87 -11.82
C SER A 91 16.41 10.56 -11.09
N GLU A 92 15.95 9.45 -11.68
CA GLU A 92 16.19 8.06 -11.27
C GLU A 92 15.74 7.69 -9.84
N VAL A 93 14.76 8.42 -9.30
CA VAL A 93 14.12 8.11 -8.01
C VAL A 93 12.83 7.30 -8.25
N PHE A 94 12.54 6.37 -7.35
CA PHE A 94 11.37 5.51 -7.39
C PHE A 94 10.68 5.53 -6.03
N ILE A 95 9.37 5.25 -6.01
CA ILE A 95 8.60 5.11 -4.78
C ILE A 95 8.45 3.62 -4.47
N ARG A 96 8.73 3.23 -3.23
CA ARG A 96 8.29 1.96 -2.67
C ARG A 96 7.03 2.18 -1.84
N TYR A 97 5.96 1.46 -2.13
CA TYR A 97 4.65 1.67 -1.50
C TYR A 97 3.90 0.36 -1.25
N VAL A 98 2.95 0.40 -0.32
CA VAL A 98 2.02 -0.70 -0.03
C VAL A 98 0.79 -0.54 -0.91
N ILE A 99 0.39 -1.62 -1.60
CA ILE A 99 -0.84 -1.66 -2.39
C ILE A 99 -1.94 -2.43 -1.68
N LEU A 100 -3.17 -1.97 -1.86
CA LEU A 100 -4.36 -2.73 -1.57
C LEU A 100 -4.52 -3.80 -2.64
N ILE A 101 -4.44 -5.06 -2.22
CA ILE A 101 -4.81 -6.20 -3.06
C ILE A 101 -6.27 -6.50 -2.76
N GLU A 102 -7.16 -6.35 -3.73
CA GLU A 102 -8.60 -6.56 -3.49
C GLU A 102 -8.99 -8.04 -3.38
N ASP A 103 -8.24 -8.91 -4.07
CA ASP A 103 -8.50 -10.34 -4.14
C ASP A 103 -8.02 -11.05 -2.86
N GLU A 104 -8.98 -11.40 -2.00
CA GLU A 104 -8.74 -12.05 -0.71
C GLU A 104 -8.06 -13.42 -0.84
N ALA A 105 -8.24 -14.11 -1.98
CA ALA A 105 -7.59 -15.40 -2.23
C ALA A 105 -6.07 -15.28 -2.33
N LYS A 106 -5.55 -14.06 -2.55
CA LYS A 106 -4.10 -13.78 -2.60
C LYS A 106 -3.51 -13.48 -1.22
N TYR A 107 -4.33 -13.34 -0.18
CA TYR A 107 -3.83 -12.99 1.15
C TYR A 107 -3.09 -14.17 1.77
N PRO A 108 -1.90 -13.94 2.34
CA PRO A 108 -1.29 -14.91 3.23
C PRO A 108 -2.25 -15.22 4.38
N ALA A 109 -2.34 -16.49 4.79
CA ALA A 109 -3.26 -16.92 5.85
C ALA A 109 -3.09 -16.12 7.16
N TRP A 110 -1.85 -15.77 7.51
CA TRP A 110 -1.55 -14.96 8.69
C TRP A 110 -2.11 -13.54 8.57
N PHE A 111 -2.16 -12.96 7.36
CA PHE A 111 -2.72 -11.63 7.12
C PHE A 111 -4.24 -11.64 7.22
N ALA A 112 -4.90 -12.63 6.60
CA ALA A 112 -6.34 -12.83 6.72
C ALA A 112 -6.77 -13.07 8.18
N GLN A 113 -5.94 -13.75 8.96
CA GLN A 113 -6.16 -13.92 10.40
C GLN A 113 -6.11 -12.59 11.16
N LEU A 114 -5.19 -11.68 10.83
CA LEU A 114 -5.14 -10.34 11.45
C LEU A 114 -6.40 -9.53 11.16
N ILE A 115 -6.93 -9.58 9.93
CA ILE A 115 -8.20 -8.92 9.58
C ILE A 115 -9.34 -9.47 10.45
N SER A 116 -9.44 -10.79 10.52
CA SER A 116 -10.48 -11.47 11.31
C SER A 116 -10.40 -11.11 12.80
N LEU A 117 -9.19 -11.05 13.37
CA LEU A 117 -8.98 -10.69 14.77
C LEU A 117 -9.27 -9.21 15.05
N ASN A 118 -8.93 -8.30 14.12
CA ASN A 118 -9.30 -6.88 14.24
C ASN A 118 -10.83 -6.70 14.23
N ILE A 119 -11.53 -7.38 13.32
CA ILE A 119 -13.00 -7.37 13.30
C ILE A 119 -13.56 -7.92 14.62
N ALA A 120 -13.02 -9.03 15.11
CA ALA A 120 -13.45 -9.60 16.40
C ALA A 120 -13.20 -8.65 17.58
N LEU A 121 -12.09 -7.92 17.60
CA LEU A 121 -11.82 -6.91 18.62
C LEU A 121 -12.79 -5.73 18.51
N TYR A 122 -13.03 -5.23 17.30
CA TYR A 122 -13.95 -4.13 17.05
C TYR A 122 -15.38 -4.47 17.49
N ILE A 123 -15.88 -5.65 17.14
CA ILE A 123 -17.23 -6.10 17.54
C ILE A 123 -17.33 -6.31 19.06
N ASN A 124 -16.23 -6.75 19.70
CA ASN A 124 -16.20 -6.91 21.16
C ASN A 124 -15.96 -5.59 21.91
N GLU A 125 -15.61 -4.49 21.22
CA GLU A 125 -15.28 -3.21 21.84
C GLU A 125 -16.45 -2.60 22.65
N PRO A 126 -17.71 -2.60 22.18
CA PRO A 126 -18.83 -2.12 22.97
C PRO A 126 -19.11 -2.95 24.22
N LEU A 127 -18.63 -4.20 24.26
CA LEU A 127 -18.73 -5.11 25.40
C LEU A 127 -17.58 -4.92 26.40
N LYS A 128 -16.75 -3.85 26.25
CA LYS A 128 -15.63 -3.48 27.12
C LYS A 128 -16.04 -3.42 28.59
N GLN A 129 -15.91 -4.55 29.27
CA GLN A 129 -15.79 -4.72 30.72
C GLN A 129 -15.45 -6.20 31.00
N HIS A 130 -14.16 -6.51 31.16
CA HIS A 130 -13.66 -7.71 31.85
C HIS A 130 -14.19 -9.09 31.41
N THR A 131 -14.60 -9.28 30.16
CA THR A 131 -14.98 -10.61 29.70
C THR A 131 -13.74 -11.44 29.36
N PRO A 132 -13.67 -12.72 29.79
CA PRO A 132 -12.55 -13.61 29.44
C PRO A 132 -12.31 -13.71 27.92
N HIS A 133 -13.36 -13.52 27.12
CA HIS A 133 -13.30 -13.54 25.66
C HIS A 133 -12.52 -12.35 25.08
N PHE A 134 -12.75 -11.13 25.55
CA PHE A 134 -11.99 -9.97 25.09
C PHE A 134 -10.49 -10.15 25.35
N ASN A 135 -10.12 -10.52 26.59
CA ASN A 135 -8.72 -10.79 26.95
C ASN A 135 -8.10 -11.90 26.12
N LYS A 136 -8.86 -12.95 25.80
CA LYS A 136 -8.40 -14.04 24.94
C LYS A 136 -8.14 -13.55 23.51
N VAL A 137 -9.06 -12.79 22.92
CA VAL A 137 -8.90 -12.28 21.55
C VAL A 137 -7.73 -11.29 21.47
N THR A 138 -7.55 -10.43 22.47
CA THR A 138 -6.38 -9.53 22.54
C THR A 138 -5.06 -10.32 22.55
N LYS A 139 -4.94 -11.35 23.40
CA LYS A 139 -3.75 -12.21 23.42
C LYS A 139 -3.53 -12.96 22.10
N MET A 140 -4.62 -13.40 21.45
CA MET A 140 -4.54 -14.02 20.13
C MET A 140 -4.06 -13.02 19.07
N MET A 141 -4.49 -11.76 19.15
CA MET A 141 -4.03 -10.69 18.26
C MET A 141 -2.55 -10.38 18.47
N GLU A 142 -2.08 -10.28 19.72
CA GLU A 142 -0.65 -10.11 20.03
C GLU A 142 0.20 -11.26 19.45
N THR A 143 -0.24 -12.50 19.66
CA THR A 143 0.45 -13.68 19.14
C THR A 143 0.44 -13.71 17.61
N ALA A 144 -0.71 -13.39 16.99
CA ALA A 144 -0.84 -13.35 15.54
C ALA A 144 0.05 -12.27 14.93
N MET A 145 0.20 -11.11 15.59
CA MET A 145 1.12 -10.07 15.14
C MET A 145 2.57 -10.53 15.17
N ILE A 146 3.02 -11.18 16.23
CA ILE A 146 4.40 -11.71 16.30
C ILE A 146 4.66 -12.67 15.13
N ILE A 147 3.74 -13.61 14.89
CA ILE A 147 3.85 -14.58 13.79
C ILE A 147 3.84 -13.87 12.43
N ALA A 148 2.98 -12.88 12.25
CA ALA A 148 2.88 -12.10 11.03
C ALA A 148 4.14 -11.27 10.78
N GLU A 149 4.74 -10.67 11.81
CA GLU A 149 6.00 -9.93 11.71
C GLU A 149 7.16 -10.84 11.31
N GLU A 150 7.27 -12.03 11.92
CA GLU A 150 8.27 -13.02 11.52
C GLU A 150 8.08 -13.51 10.08
N ALA A 151 6.84 -13.76 9.67
CA ALA A 151 6.51 -14.17 8.32
C ALA A 151 6.81 -13.05 7.30
N ASN A 152 6.50 -11.81 7.66
CA ASN A 152 6.76 -10.62 6.85
C ASN A 152 8.26 -10.38 6.66
N ALA A 153 9.05 -10.52 7.74
CA ALA A 153 10.51 -10.43 7.67
C ALA A 153 11.10 -11.51 6.74
N LYS A 154 10.58 -12.75 6.82
CA LYS A 154 10.99 -13.84 5.90
C LYS A 154 10.60 -13.56 4.45
N ALA A 155 9.43 -12.96 4.22
CA ALA A 155 9.02 -12.53 2.89
C ALA A 155 9.96 -11.45 2.34
N GLY A 156 10.29 -10.43 3.14
CA GLY A 156 11.27 -9.40 2.79
C GLY A 156 12.64 -9.99 2.42
N VAL A 157 13.15 -10.96 3.20
CA VAL A 157 14.43 -11.63 2.91
C VAL A 157 14.40 -12.43 1.60
N ARG A 158 13.27 -13.08 1.26
CA ARG A 158 13.11 -13.79 -0.02
C ARG A 158 13.07 -12.82 -1.19
N THR A 159 12.34 -11.71 -1.04
CA THR A 159 12.35 -10.60 -2.00
C THR A 159 13.76 -10.03 -2.17
N SER A 160 14.61 -10.00 -1.13
CA SER A 160 16.00 -9.54 -1.28
C SER A 160 16.94 -10.58 -1.91
N ARG A 161 16.72 -11.88 -1.70
CA ARG A 161 17.59 -12.96 -2.23
C ARG A 161 17.30 -13.35 -3.68
N SER A 162 16.04 -13.35 -4.10
CA SER A 162 15.65 -13.56 -5.51
C SER A 162 16.15 -12.44 -6.43
N THR A 163 16.52 -11.30 -5.84
CA THR A 163 16.70 -9.99 -6.48
C THR A 163 18.18 -9.58 -6.50
N ARG A 164 19.10 -10.48 -6.12
CA ARG A 164 20.53 -10.33 -6.45
C ARG A 164 20.85 -10.69 -7.92
N GLN A 165 19.86 -11.17 -8.68
CA GLN A 165 19.97 -11.36 -10.13
C GLN A 165 19.03 -10.44 -10.95
N ASN A 166 18.24 -9.58 -10.31
CA ASN A 166 17.45 -8.52 -10.96
C ASN A 166 17.23 -7.42 -9.93
N VAL A 167 17.74 -6.21 -10.17
CA VAL A 167 17.86 -5.09 -9.21
C VAL A 167 16.51 -4.38 -8.93
N ASN A 168 15.47 -5.15 -8.59
CA ASN A 168 14.10 -4.66 -8.38
C ASN A 168 13.61 -5.01 -6.97
N LYS A 169 13.87 -4.15 -5.99
CA LYS A 169 13.42 -4.29 -4.59
C LYS A 169 11.90 -4.07 -4.39
N GLY A 170 11.08 -4.21 -5.44
CA GLY A 170 9.61 -4.22 -5.36
C GLY A 170 9.00 -5.06 -6.49
N ASN A 171 7.82 -5.64 -6.25
CA ASN A 171 7.20 -6.57 -7.18
C ASN A 171 6.45 -5.80 -8.30
N MET A 172 7.16 -5.48 -9.39
CA MET A 172 6.61 -4.78 -10.57
C MET A 172 5.39 -5.50 -11.16
N ASP A 173 5.32 -6.83 -11.07
CA ASP A 173 4.19 -7.62 -11.57
C ASP A 173 2.87 -7.29 -10.85
N LEU A 174 2.93 -6.79 -9.60
CA LEU A 174 1.75 -6.35 -8.88
C LEU A 174 1.18 -5.04 -9.41
N VAL A 175 2.05 -4.16 -9.93
CA VAL A 175 1.65 -2.88 -10.54
C VAL A 175 0.92 -3.13 -11.85
N ASP A 176 1.49 -4.00 -12.69
CA ASP A 176 0.88 -4.44 -13.95
C ASP A 176 -0.46 -5.14 -13.75
N ALA A 177 -0.57 -5.99 -12.72
CA ALA A 177 -1.82 -6.69 -12.40
C ALA A 177 -2.91 -5.74 -11.85
N ALA A 178 -2.52 -4.68 -11.15
CA ALA A 178 -3.45 -3.64 -10.69
C ALA A 178 -3.92 -2.75 -11.86
N GLN A 179 -3.01 -2.37 -12.77
CA GLN A 179 -3.33 -1.52 -13.92
C GLN A 179 -4.17 -2.24 -14.99
N ARG A 180 -3.92 -3.53 -15.26
CA ARG A 180 -4.66 -4.29 -16.30
C ARG A 180 -6.15 -4.52 -15.97
N ARG A 181 -6.58 -4.38 -14.72
CA ARG A 181 -8.02 -4.47 -14.37
C ARG A 181 -8.79 -3.17 -14.63
N VAL A 182 -8.11 -2.07 -14.87
CA VAL A 182 -8.73 -0.77 -15.23
C VAL A 182 -8.96 -0.65 -16.75
N GLY A 183 -8.34 -1.52 -17.56
CA GLY A 183 -8.43 -1.51 -19.03
C GLY A 183 -9.60 -2.29 -19.65
N LEU A 184 -10.57 -2.78 -18.86
CA LEU A 184 -11.76 -3.47 -19.36
C LEU A 184 -13.03 -2.67 -19.06
N GLN A 185 -13.05 -1.42 -19.50
CA GLN A 185 -14.28 -0.75 -19.87
C GLN A 185 -14.13 -0.27 -21.31
N ASP A 186 -14.45 -1.17 -22.24
CA ASP A 186 -14.89 -0.76 -23.56
C ASP A 186 -16.42 -0.86 -23.57
N PRO A 187 -17.16 0.26 -23.49
CA PRO A 187 -18.55 0.30 -23.86
C PRO A 187 -18.69 1.14 -25.14
N THR A 188 -18.08 0.71 -26.23
CA THR A 188 -18.50 1.17 -27.56
C THR A 188 -19.45 0.16 -28.21
N VAL A 189 -20.71 0.20 -27.75
CA VAL A 189 -21.86 -0.12 -28.59
C VAL A 189 -22.82 1.07 -28.56
N PHE A 190 -23.25 1.46 -29.77
CA PHE A 190 -24.31 2.40 -30.18
C PHE A 190 -23.88 3.78 -30.67
N GLY A 191 -23.98 3.90 -32.00
CA GLY A 191 -23.82 5.07 -32.86
C GLY A 191 -23.81 4.61 -34.31
#